data_AF-A0A7M3BJR0-F1
#
_entry.id   AF-A0A7M3BJR0-F1
#
_cell.length_a   1.000
_cell.length_b   1.000
_cell.length_c   1.000
_cell.angle_alpha   90.00
_cell.angle_beta   90.00
_cell.angle_gamma   90.00
#
_symmetry.space_group_name_H-M   'P 1'
#
loop_
_entity.id
_entity.type
_entity.pdbx_description
1 polymer ?
#
loop_
_entity_poly.entity_id
_entity_poly.type
_entity_poly.pdbx_seq_one_letter_code
_entity_poly.pdbx_strand_id
1 'polypeptide(L)'
;AEPLQRASEAEAMPRVSAILAREGLIEPDGDMPQDHVPGDITREPLEFPMARDIRLQALSRGDEGFLLALGYSTQRGYARNHPFVGEVRIGEVELELDVPELPFAVPLGSVRVTECQMVNQFKGSAKAPPQFTRGYGLVFGQSERKAMAMALCDRALRASEFGEDVVAAAQDEEFVISHSDNVQATGFVEHLKLPHYVDFQAELDLVRRMRAEHDARENAGKVEEKRQAAE
;
A
#
# COMPACT_ATOMS: atom_id res chain seq x y z
N ALA A 1 0.48 33.36 16.08
CA ALA A 1 1.85 33.54 16.60
C ALA A 1 2.76 32.69 15.73
N GLU A 2 3.88 33.25 15.26
CA GLU A 2 4.89 32.41 14.59
C GLU A 2 5.42 31.36 15.58
N PRO A 3 5.64 30.12 15.13
CA PRO A 3 6.20 29.08 15.99
C PRO A 3 7.61 29.48 16.45
N LEU A 4 7.91 29.23 17.71
CA LEU A 4 9.24 29.47 18.27
C LEU A 4 10.27 28.62 17.51
N GLN A 5 11.20 29.28 16.82
CA GLN A 5 12.33 28.64 16.17
C GLN A 5 13.54 28.66 17.11
N ARG A 6 14.13 27.49 17.36
CA ARG A 6 15.42 27.40 18.03
C ARG A 6 16.51 27.64 16.97
N ALA A 7 17.50 28.48 17.29
CA ALA A 7 18.69 28.59 16.46
C ALA A 7 19.35 27.20 16.35
N SER A 8 19.42 26.65 15.14
CA SER A 8 20.00 25.35 14.88
C SER A 8 21.51 25.50 14.74
N GLU A 9 22.27 24.93 15.65
CA GLU A 9 23.67 24.60 15.37
C GLU A 9 23.68 23.36 14.47
N ALA A 10 24.50 23.36 13.42
CA ALA A 10 24.61 22.25 12.48
C ALA A 10 25.41 21.11 13.13
N GLU A 11 24.79 20.40 14.05
CA GLU A 11 25.34 19.17 14.63
C GLU A 11 25.15 18.00 13.67
N ALA A 12 26.10 17.06 13.67
CA ALA A 12 25.98 15.84 12.89
C ALA A 12 24.76 15.03 13.37
N MET A 13 23.81 14.77 12.47
CA MET A 13 22.60 13.98 12.75
C MET A 13 22.65 12.63 12.02
N PRO A 14 23.48 11.67 12.49
CA PRO A 14 23.59 10.35 11.85
C PRO A 14 22.23 9.62 11.88
N ARG A 15 21.93 8.87 10.82
CA ARG A 15 20.71 8.06 10.74
C ARG A 15 20.73 6.95 11.80
N VAL A 16 19.60 6.71 12.47
CA VAL A 16 19.49 5.62 13.46
C VAL A 16 19.81 4.27 12.82
N SER A 17 19.34 4.06 11.59
CA SER A 17 19.66 2.85 10.81
C SER A 17 21.15 2.71 10.51
N ALA A 18 21.87 3.80 10.27
CA ALA A 18 23.32 3.76 10.05
C ALA A 18 24.08 3.38 11.33
N ILE A 19 23.56 3.72 12.51
CA ILE A 19 24.13 3.28 13.79
C ILE A 19 23.93 1.77 13.95
N LEU A 20 22.71 1.26 13.73
CA LEU A 20 22.40 -0.17 13.81
C LEU A 20 23.18 -1.00 12.77
N ALA A 21 23.35 -0.47 11.55
CA ALA A 21 24.06 -1.14 10.47
C ALA A 21 25.55 -1.35 10.77
N ARG A 22 26.20 -0.46 11.54
CA ARG A 22 27.61 -0.63 11.95
C ARG A 22 27.85 -1.89 12.77
N GLU A 23 26.83 -2.36 13.47
CA GLU A 23 26.85 -3.58 14.27
C GLU A 23 26.21 -4.77 13.54
N GLY A 24 25.77 -4.59 12.29
CA GLY A 24 25.06 -5.63 11.53
C GLY A 24 23.69 -5.99 12.11
N LEU A 25 23.06 -5.07 12.87
CA LEU A 25 21.80 -5.34 13.58
C LEU A 25 20.56 -5.10 12.73
N ILE A 26 20.69 -4.48 11.55
CA ILE A 26 19.59 -4.19 10.64
C ILE A 26 20.00 -4.52 9.21
N GLU A 27 19.05 -5.00 8.41
CA GLU A 27 19.28 -5.21 6.99
C GLU A 27 19.66 -3.90 6.25
N PRO A 28 20.52 -3.97 5.22
CA PRO A 28 20.86 -2.80 4.40
C PRO A 28 19.64 -2.28 3.63
N ASP A 29 19.74 -1.08 3.06
CA ASP A 29 18.66 -0.49 2.24
C ASP A 29 18.38 -1.29 0.95
N GLY A 30 19.30 -2.16 0.56
CA GLY A 30 19.29 -2.96 -0.66
C GLY A 30 20.37 -2.49 -1.63
N ASP A 31 20.94 -3.41 -2.40
CA ASP A 31 21.87 -3.08 -3.48
C ASP A 31 21.12 -3.17 -4.81
N MET A 32 21.10 -2.07 -5.55
CA MET A 32 20.65 -2.04 -6.94
C MET A 32 21.86 -1.82 -7.86
N PRO A 33 21.88 -2.42 -9.06
CA PRO A 33 22.87 -2.08 -10.09
C PRO A 33 22.96 -0.57 -10.29
N GLN A 34 24.15 -0.05 -10.57
CA GLN A 34 24.37 1.39 -10.73
C GLN A 34 23.58 1.99 -11.90
N ASP A 35 23.24 1.16 -12.88
CA ASP A 35 22.42 1.45 -14.05
C ASP A 35 20.93 1.05 -13.88
N HIS A 36 20.51 0.66 -12.68
CA HIS A 36 19.11 0.34 -12.39
C HIS A 36 18.24 1.59 -12.57
N VAL A 37 17.24 1.48 -13.44
CA VAL A 37 16.21 2.50 -13.62
C VAL A 37 14.99 2.06 -12.82
N PRO A 38 14.52 2.85 -11.83
CA PRO A 38 13.29 2.53 -11.10
C PRO A 38 12.11 2.35 -12.04
N GLY A 39 11.25 1.37 -11.77
CA GLY A 39 10.01 1.20 -12.52
C GLY A 39 9.07 2.40 -12.34
N ASP A 40 8.16 2.61 -13.30
CA ASP A 40 7.27 3.78 -13.31
C ASP A 40 5.83 3.40 -13.70
N ILE A 41 4.97 3.28 -12.69
CA ILE A 41 3.53 2.95 -12.86
C ILE A 41 2.74 4.04 -13.59
N THR A 42 3.33 5.22 -13.82
CA THR A 42 2.69 6.28 -14.63
C THR A 42 2.91 6.07 -16.12
N ARG A 43 3.83 5.19 -16.50
CA ARG A 43 4.21 4.87 -17.87
C ARG A 43 3.89 3.44 -18.27
N GLU A 44 4.01 2.52 -17.32
CA GLU A 44 3.82 1.10 -17.52
C GLU A 44 2.66 0.58 -16.66
N PRO A 45 1.85 -0.38 -17.18
CA PRO A 45 0.78 -0.99 -16.41
C PRO A 45 1.34 -1.82 -15.25
N LEU A 46 0.52 -2.00 -14.21
CA LEU A 46 0.88 -2.83 -13.05
C LEU A 46 0.92 -4.31 -13.43
N GLU A 47 2.00 -5.00 -13.04
CA GLU A 47 2.14 -6.45 -13.13
C GLU A 47 2.58 -7.00 -11.76
N PHE A 48 1.97 -8.11 -11.33
CA PHE A 48 2.27 -8.77 -10.06
C PHE A 48 3.05 -10.09 -10.31
N PRO A 49 4.06 -10.42 -9.48
CA PRO A 49 4.54 -9.65 -8.34
C PRO A 49 5.39 -8.44 -8.75
N MET A 50 5.27 -7.36 -7.98
CA MET A 50 5.96 -6.08 -8.22
C MET A 50 7.35 -6.06 -7.58
N ALA A 51 8.27 -5.32 -8.17
CA ALA A 51 9.51 -4.93 -7.49
C ALA A 51 9.23 -3.88 -6.40
N ARG A 52 10.10 -3.81 -5.38
CA ARG A 52 9.89 -2.97 -4.19
C ARG A 52 9.84 -1.47 -4.50
N ASP A 53 10.64 -1.00 -5.45
CA ASP A 53 10.61 0.38 -5.94
C ASP A 53 9.24 0.75 -6.52
N ILE A 54 8.66 -0.14 -7.33
CA ILE A 54 7.32 0.05 -7.91
C ILE A 54 6.24 0.04 -6.82
N ARG A 55 6.36 -0.87 -5.83
CA ARG A 55 5.45 -0.86 -4.66
C ARG A 55 5.55 0.44 -3.87
N LEU A 56 6.75 0.94 -3.60
CA LEU A 56 6.95 2.19 -2.87
C LEU A 56 6.40 3.39 -3.65
N GLN A 57 6.55 3.41 -4.98
CA GLN A 57 5.92 4.41 -5.84
C GLN A 57 4.40 4.37 -5.69
N ALA A 58 3.78 3.19 -5.75
CA ALA A 58 2.33 3.04 -5.57
C ALA A 58 1.86 3.46 -4.16
N LEU A 59 2.55 3.01 -3.10
CA LEU A 59 2.20 3.38 -1.72
C LEU A 59 2.33 4.89 -1.45
N SER A 60 3.30 5.57 -2.09
CA SER A 60 3.45 7.02 -1.98
C SER A 60 2.19 7.75 -2.50
N ARG A 61 1.56 7.21 -3.54
CA ARG A 61 0.34 7.73 -4.18
C ARG A 61 -0.96 7.24 -3.53
N GLY A 62 -0.90 6.16 -2.75
CA GLY A 62 -2.07 5.55 -2.13
C GLY A 62 -2.80 6.43 -1.11
N ASP A 63 -4.07 6.13 -0.87
CA ASP A 63 -4.93 6.79 0.09
C ASP A 63 -4.40 6.63 1.52
N GLU A 64 -4.31 7.76 2.23
CA GLU A 64 -3.77 7.77 3.60
C GLU A 64 -4.65 7.00 4.58
N GLY A 65 -5.97 7.04 4.43
CA GLY A 65 -6.91 6.34 5.31
C GLY A 65 -6.83 4.83 5.13
N PHE A 66 -6.83 4.37 3.87
CA PHE A 66 -6.72 2.95 3.52
C PHE A 66 -5.40 2.35 4.02
N LEU A 67 -4.26 2.97 3.70
CA LEU A 67 -2.95 2.48 4.13
C LEU A 67 -2.79 2.53 5.65
N LEU A 68 -3.35 3.55 6.32
CA LEU A 68 -3.35 3.59 7.78
C LEU A 68 -4.15 2.43 8.37
N ALA A 69 -5.34 2.12 7.82
CA ALA A 69 -6.16 1.01 8.30
C ALA A 69 -5.46 -0.34 8.12
N LEU A 70 -4.81 -0.56 6.97
CA LEU A 70 -3.98 -1.75 6.73
C LEU A 70 -2.81 -1.82 7.71
N GLY A 71 -2.02 -0.74 7.83
CA GLY A 71 -0.91 -0.67 8.79
C GLY A 71 -1.37 -0.93 10.23
N TYR A 72 -2.51 -0.36 10.64
CA TYR A 72 -3.12 -0.59 11.95
C TYR A 72 -3.55 -2.05 12.16
N SER A 73 -4.07 -2.71 11.12
CA SER A 73 -4.45 -4.13 11.20
C SER A 73 -3.25 -5.03 11.56
N THR A 74 -2.06 -4.73 11.04
CA THR A 74 -0.83 -5.48 11.36
C THR A 74 -0.44 -5.34 12.83
N GLN A 75 -0.60 -4.13 13.40
CA GLN A 75 -0.40 -3.87 14.83
C GLN A 75 -1.42 -4.61 15.71
N ARG A 76 -2.62 -4.87 15.17
CA ARG A 76 -3.70 -5.60 15.88
C ARG A 76 -3.60 -7.11 15.78
N GLY A 77 -2.69 -7.64 14.96
CA GLY A 77 -2.44 -9.08 14.90
C GLY A 77 -2.55 -9.72 13.53
N TYR A 78 -3.06 -8.99 12.53
CA TYR A 78 -3.22 -9.49 11.18
C TYR A 78 -1.89 -9.35 10.44
N ALA A 79 -1.07 -10.41 10.48
CA ALA A 79 0.34 -10.42 10.05
C ALA A 79 1.26 -9.52 10.90
N ARG A 80 1.48 -9.91 12.16
CA ARG A 80 2.32 -9.15 13.10
C ARG A 80 3.77 -9.02 12.60
N ASN A 81 4.21 -7.79 12.44
CA ASN A 81 5.59 -7.44 12.09
C ASN A 81 6.33 -6.66 13.22
N HIS A 82 5.68 -6.47 14.38
CA HIS A 82 6.22 -5.83 15.60
C HIS A 82 7.06 -4.56 15.31
N PRO A 83 6.42 -3.46 14.89
CA PRO A 83 7.11 -2.27 14.41
C PRO A 83 7.58 -1.38 15.57
N PHE A 84 8.77 -0.80 15.40
CA PHE A 84 9.30 0.32 16.17
C PHE A 84 9.58 1.46 15.20
N VAL A 85 9.23 2.68 15.59
CA VAL A 85 9.71 3.86 14.86
C VAL A 85 11.20 3.97 15.11
N GLY A 86 12.01 3.63 14.11
CA GLY A 86 13.46 3.85 14.18
C GLY A 86 13.75 5.33 14.05
N GLU A 87 13.15 5.98 13.06
CA GLU A 87 13.36 7.39 12.81
C GLU A 87 12.21 8.03 12.01
N VAL A 88 11.84 9.27 12.35
CA VAL A 88 11.02 10.15 11.52
C VAL A 88 11.74 11.48 11.39
N ARG A 89 12.02 11.90 10.15
CA ARG A 89 12.68 13.18 9.84
C ARG A 89 11.79 14.02 8.96
N ILE A 90 11.70 15.30 9.27
CA ILE A 90 11.04 16.30 8.44
C ILE A 90 12.08 17.36 8.11
N GLY A 91 12.24 17.67 6.84
CA GLY A 91 13.23 18.64 6.40
C GLY A 91 13.05 19.05 4.95
N GLU A 92 13.79 20.09 4.56
CA GLU A 92 13.94 20.51 3.17
C GLU A 92 15.05 19.69 2.52
N VAL A 93 14.78 19.13 1.33
CA VAL A 93 15.77 18.43 0.50
C VAL A 93 15.94 19.24 -0.78
N GLU A 94 17.19 19.53 -1.14
CA GLU A 94 17.52 20.22 -2.40
C GLU A 94 17.23 19.30 -3.59
N LEU A 95 16.58 19.86 -4.61
CA LEU A 95 16.31 19.20 -5.88
C LEU A 95 17.32 19.69 -6.89
N GLU A 96 17.95 18.76 -7.58
CA GLU A 96 18.88 19.03 -8.67
C GLU A 96 18.40 18.35 -9.96
N LEU A 97 18.75 18.93 -11.09
CA LEU A 97 18.45 18.41 -12.42
C LEU A 97 19.74 18.21 -13.20
N ASP A 98 19.92 17.02 -13.76
CA ASP A 98 20.95 16.77 -14.75
C ASP A 98 20.47 17.28 -16.12
N VAL A 99 21.24 18.21 -16.70
CA VAL A 99 20.92 18.86 -17.97
C VAL A 99 22.01 18.47 -18.97
N PRO A 100 21.69 17.77 -20.08
CA PRO A 100 22.70 17.22 -20.99
C PRO A 100 23.74 18.22 -21.51
N GLU A 101 23.37 19.50 -21.64
CA GLU A 101 24.21 20.58 -22.12
C GLU A 101 25.17 21.14 -21.06
N LEU A 102 24.98 20.82 -19.78
CA LEU A 102 25.76 21.35 -18.66
C LEU A 102 26.56 20.22 -17.97
N PRO A 103 27.85 20.44 -17.64
CA PRO A 103 28.69 19.40 -17.04
C PRO A 103 28.52 19.28 -15.50
N PHE A 104 27.43 19.80 -14.95
CA PHE A 104 27.12 19.80 -13.52
C PHE A 104 25.61 19.80 -13.31
N ALA A 105 25.15 19.26 -12.18
CA ALA A 105 23.74 19.27 -11.81
C ALA A 105 23.27 20.70 -11.46
N VAL A 106 22.09 21.08 -11.93
CA VAL A 106 21.52 22.41 -11.74
C VAL A 106 20.55 22.40 -10.56
N PRO A 107 20.72 23.24 -9.53
CA PRO A 107 19.79 23.32 -8.41
C PRO A 107 18.46 23.95 -8.86
N LEU A 108 17.34 23.30 -8.52
CA LEU A 108 15.98 23.74 -8.83
C LEU A 108 15.28 24.42 -7.64
N GLY A 109 15.76 24.18 -6.42
CA GLY A 109 15.16 24.65 -5.18
C GLY A 109 15.09 23.52 -4.15
N SER A 110 14.23 23.67 -3.15
CA SER A 110 14.02 22.63 -2.14
C SER A 110 12.57 22.17 -2.09
N VAL A 111 12.39 20.92 -1.64
CA VAL A 111 11.08 20.39 -1.29
C VAL A 111 11.11 19.85 0.13
N ARG A 112 10.07 20.19 0.89
CA ARG A 112 9.86 19.60 2.21
C ARG A 112 9.38 18.18 2.08
N VAL A 113 10.06 17.27 2.77
CA VAL A 113 9.67 15.87 2.84
C VAL A 113 9.63 15.39 4.28
N THR A 114 8.84 14.34 4.50
CA THR A 114 8.84 13.54 5.73
C THR A 114 9.29 12.13 5.37
N GLU A 115 10.40 11.69 5.95
CA GLU A 115 10.94 10.33 5.85
C GLU A 115 10.62 9.55 7.13
N CYS A 116 10.12 8.32 7.01
CA CYS A 116 9.90 7.40 8.11
C CYS A 116 10.64 6.08 7.84
N GLN A 117 11.47 5.67 8.80
CA GLN A 117 12.09 4.35 8.82
C GLN A 117 11.57 3.56 10.01
N MET A 118 10.85 2.47 9.72
CA MET A 118 10.40 1.51 10.72
C MET A 118 11.43 0.40 10.87
N VAL A 119 11.69 -0.01 12.11
CA VAL A 119 12.45 -1.20 12.46
C VAL A 119 11.45 -2.28 12.86
N ASN A 120 11.56 -3.46 12.27
CA ASN A 120 10.62 -4.57 12.46
C ASN A 120 11.35 -5.78 13.01
N GLN A 121 10.61 -6.66 13.70
CA GLN A 121 11.17 -7.81 14.39
C GLN A 121 12.12 -8.64 13.51
N PHE A 122 13.17 -9.11 14.16
CA PHE A 122 14.31 -9.71 13.49
C PHE A 122 13.95 -11.00 12.77
N LYS A 123 14.62 -11.22 11.65
CA LYS A 123 14.66 -12.51 10.96
C LYS A 123 16.10 -12.96 10.84
N GLY A 124 16.31 -14.25 11.07
CA GLY A 124 17.57 -14.93 10.81
C GLY A 124 17.35 -16.03 9.79
N SER A 125 18.39 -16.37 9.04
CA SER A 125 18.38 -17.53 8.14
C SER A 125 19.63 -18.36 8.35
N ALA A 126 19.71 -19.53 7.71
CA ALA A 126 20.94 -20.30 7.68
C ALA A 126 22.11 -19.54 7.00
N LYS A 127 21.81 -18.50 6.20
CA LYS A 127 22.78 -17.72 5.41
C LYS A 127 23.17 -16.39 6.05
N ALA A 128 22.37 -15.85 6.98
CA ALA A 128 22.58 -14.53 7.56
C ALA A 128 22.23 -14.52 9.06
N PRO A 129 23.03 -13.83 9.90
CA PRO A 129 22.74 -13.70 11.32
C PRO A 129 21.37 -13.02 11.55
N PRO A 130 20.71 -13.27 12.69
CA PRO A 130 19.48 -12.58 13.03
C PRO A 130 19.69 -11.06 13.04
N GLN A 131 18.94 -10.36 12.19
CA GLN A 131 18.96 -8.90 12.09
C GLN A 131 17.54 -8.37 12.00
N PHE A 132 17.33 -7.13 12.45
CA PHE A 132 16.07 -6.43 12.26
C PHE A 132 15.78 -6.24 10.77
N THR A 133 14.49 -6.33 10.45
CA THR A 133 13.99 -5.95 9.13
C THR A 133 13.47 -4.53 9.17
N ARG A 134 13.10 -3.97 8.02
CA ARG A 134 12.66 -2.58 7.95
C ARG A 134 11.53 -2.31 6.97
N GLY A 135 10.81 -1.23 7.26
CA GLY A 135 9.82 -0.60 6.39
C GLY A 135 10.19 0.84 6.11
N TYR A 136 9.84 1.34 4.93
CA TYR A 136 10.19 2.68 4.46
C TYR A 136 8.98 3.48 3.99
N GLY A 137 8.93 4.76 4.34
CA GLY A 137 7.94 5.70 3.82
C GLY A 137 8.54 7.08 3.60
N LEU A 138 8.18 7.71 2.48
CA LEU A 138 8.61 9.05 2.13
C LEU A 138 7.43 9.81 1.50
N VAL A 139 7.15 11.01 2.00
CA VAL A 139 6.03 11.83 1.54
C VAL A 139 6.43 13.31 1.49
N PHE A 140 5.71 14.10 0.70
CA PHE A 140 5.85 15.55 0.70
C PHE A 140 5.24 16.19 1.96
N GLY A 141 5.78 17.34 2.35
CA GLY A 141 5.29 18.14 3.47
C GLY A 141 5.49 17.46 4.83
N GLN A 142 4.53 17.68 5.73
CA GLN A 142 4.57 17.23 7.13
C GLN A 142 3.51 16.16 7.43
N SER A 143 3.36 15.15 6.55
CA SER A 143 2.40 14.05 6.72
C SER A 143 3.05 12.82 7.34
N GLU A 144 3.44 12.91 8.61
CA GLU A 144 4.09 11.81 9.35
C GLU A 144 3.22 10.55 9.36
N ARG A 145 1.91 10.71 9.56
CA ARG A 145 0.96 9.58 9.61
C ARG A 145 0.94 8.79 8.31
N LYS A 146 0.98 9.45 7.14
CA LYS A 146 1.10 8.77 5.85
C LYS A 146 2.45 8.08 5.71
N ALA A 147 3.56 8.74 6.08
CA ALA A 147 4.89 8.15 6.00
C ALA A 147 5.00 6.88 6.86
N MET A 148 4.45 6.92 8.08
CA MET A 148 4.39 5.75 8.96
C MET A 148 3.51 4.63 8.39
N ALA A 149 2.33 4.96 7.87
CA ALA A 149 1.44 3.97 7.25
C ALA A 149 2.09 3.29 6.04
N MET A 150 2.77 4.08 5.21
CA MET A 150 3.57 3.59 4.07
C MET A 150 4.67 2.65 4.53
N ALA A 151 5.45 3.01 5.57
CA ALA A 151 6.51 2.15 6.09
C ALA A 151 5.98 0.81 6.65
N LEU A 152 4.83 0.84 7.34
CA LEU A 152 4.19 -0.38 7.84
C LEU A 152 3.72 -1.28 6.70
N CYS A 153 3.10 -0.71 5.66
CA CYS A 153 2.63 -1.46 4.50
C CYS A 153 3.79 -1.98 3.64
N ASP A 154 4.84 -1.19 3.42
CA ASP A 154 6.06 -1.64 2.73
C ASP A 154 6.61 -2.91 3.38
N ARG A 155 6.82 -2.92 4.70
CA ARG A 155 7.31 -4.12 5.36
C ARG A 155 6.35 -5.30 5.23
N ALA A 156 5.03 -5.08 5.31
CA ALA A 156 4.05 -6.16 5.19
C ALA A 156 4.06 -6.77 3.78
N LEU A 157 4.21 -5.94 2.73
CA LEU A 157 4.28 -6.38 1.33
C LEU A 157 5.58 -7.10 0.97
N ARG A 158 6.62 -7.01 1.82
CA ARG A 158 7.86 -7.79 1.68
C ARG A 158 7.74 -9.22 2.19
N ALA A 159 6.52 -9.73 2.41
CA ALA A 159 6.26 -11.08 2.92
C ALA A 159 7.02 -12.17 2.13
N SER A 160 6.94 -12.13 0.79
CA SER A 160 7.61 -13.09 -0.09
C SER A 160 9.14 -13.04 0.00
N GLU A 161 9.73 -11.83 0.11
CA GLU A 161 11.18 -11.62 0.30
C GLU A 161 11.71 -12.29 1.58
N PHE A 162 10.85 -12.39 2.59
CA PHE A 162 11.18 -12.98 3.88
C PHE A 162 10.62 -14.40 4.09
N GLY A 163 10.03 -15.02 3.06
CA GLY A 163 9.41 -16.33 3.15
C GLY A 163 8.26 -16.40 4.17
N GLU A 164 7.46 -15.33 4.27
CA GLU A 164 6.28 -15.25 5.13
C GLU A 164 5.06 -15.76 4.37
N ASP A 165 4.21 -16.50 5.08
CA ASP A 165 2.86 -16.80 4.58
C ASP A 165 2.04 -15.51 4.51
N VAL A 166 1.26 -15.37 3.44
CA VAL A 166 0.28 -14.29 3.29
C VAL A 166 -0.99 -14.71 4.05
N VAL A 167 -1.15 -14.19 5.26
CA VAL A 167 -2.26 -14.55 6.17
C VAL A 167 -3.22 -13.38 6.44
N ALA A 168 -2.92 -12.20 5.90
CA ALA A 168 -3.70 -10.99 6.08
C ALA A 168 -3.66 -10.08 4.85
N ALA A 169 -4.69 -9.26 4.72
CA ALA A 169 -4.83 -8.31 3.61
C ALA A 169 -3.63 -7.38 3.44
N ALA A 170 -2.99 -6.95 4.53
CA ALA A 170 -1.83 -6.06 4.45
C ALA A 170 -0.57 -6.70 3.82
N GLN A 171 -0.51 -8.04 3.72
CA GLN A 171 0.56 -8.78 3.03
C GLN A 171 0.19 -9.16 1.59
N ASP A 172 -1.08 -9.03 1.21
CA ASP A 172 -1.57 -9.37 -0.11
C ASP A 172 -1.27 -8.21 -1.08
N GLU A 173 -0.23 -8.38 -1.88
CA GLU A 173 0.30 -7.34 -2.77
C GLU A 173 -0.74 -6.84 -3.78
N GLU A 174 -1.45 -7.75 -4.44
CA GLU A 174 -2.45 -7.39 -5.43
C GLU A 174 -3.63 -6.67 -4.77
N PHE A 175 -4.09 -7.15 -3.60
CA PHE A 175 -5.16 -6.50 -2.86
C PHE A 175 -4.78 -5.10 -2.39
N VAL A 176 -3.59 -4.92 -1.80
CA VAL A 176 -3.17 -3.60 -1.29
C VAL A 176 -2.99 -2.61 -2.42
N ILE A 177 -2.23 -2.97 -3.46
CA ILE A 177 -1.87 -2.01 -4.51
C ILE A 177 -3.10 -1.63 -5.34
N SER A 178 -3.92 -2.59 -5.74
CA SER A 178 -5.09 -2.37 -6.62
C SER A 178 -6.21 -1.53 -5.98
N HIS A 179 -6.23 -1.42 -4.65
CA HIS A 179 -7.26 -0.67 -3.92
C HIS A 179 -6.70 0.56 -3.19
N SER A 180 -5.43 0.90 -3.41
CA SER A 180 -4.79 2.01 -2.71
C SER A 180 -5.00 3.37 -3.38
N ASP A 181 -5.04 3.47 -4.71
CA ASP A 181 -5.16 4.76 -5.40
C ASP A 181 -6.61 5.28 -5.35
N ASN A 182 -6.86 6.31 -4.54
CA ASN A 182 -8.21 6.88 -4.39
C ASN A 182 -8.69 7.64 -5.62
N VAL A 183 -7.84 7.99 -6.59
CA VAL A 183 -8.28 8.54 -7.86
C VAL A 183 -9.07 7.47 -8.62
N GLN A 184 -8.53 6.24 -8.65
CA GLN A 184 -9.22 5.09 -9.26
C GLN A 184 -10.44 4.69 -8.43
N ALA A 185 -10.26 4.51 -7.12
CA ALA A 185 -11.33 4.03 -6.24
C ALA A 185 -12.53 4.99 -6.21
N THR A 186 -12.28 6.31 -6.13
CA THR A 186 -13.35 7.31 -6.15
C THR A 186 -14.10 7.27 -7.47
N GLY A 187 -13.38 7.26 -8.61
CA GLY A 187 -14.02 7.18 -9.92
C GLY A 187 -14.89 5.95 -10.07
N PHE A 188 -14.39 4.78 -9.65
CA PHE A 188 -15.12 3.53 -9.75
C PHE A 188 -16.24 3.38 -8.72
N VAL A 189 -16.19 3.96 -7.54
CA VAL A 189 -17.36 3.92 -6.64
C VAL A 189 -18.43 4.90 -7.12
N GLU A 190 -18.01 6.10 -7.55
CA GLU A 190 -18.94 7.15 -7.96
C GLU A 190 -19.61 6.90 -9.31
N HIS A 191 -19.04 6.04 -10.17
CA HIS A 191 -19.66 5.71 -11.46
C HIS A 191 -21.08 5.16 -11.30
N LEU A 192 -21.40 4.53 -10.16
CA LEU A 192 -22.74 4.00 -9.87
C LEU A 192 -23.85 5.05 -9.94
N LYS A 193 -23.51 6.35 -9.85
CA LYS A 193 -24.44 7.47 -10.06
C LYS A 193 -24.88 7.63 -11.53
N LEU A 194 -24.11 7.09 -12.48
CA LEU A 194 -24.44 7.12 -13.90
C LEU A 194 -25.64 6.20 -14.20
N PRO A 195 -26.32 6.39 -15.34
CA PRO A 195 -27.47 5.56 -15.66
C PRO A 195 -27.10 4.10 -15.94
N HIS A 196 -27.59 3.18 -15.11
CA HIS A 196 -27.46 1.72 -15.26
C HIS A 196 -28.80 1.03 -15.60
N TYR A 197 -29.77 1.78 -16.14
CA TYR A 197 -31.14 1.27 -16.32
C TYR A 197 -31.25 0.14 -17.36
N VAL A 198 -30.32 0.04 -18.31
CA VAL A 198 -30.33 -1.05 -19.31
C VAL A 198 -29.93 -2.37 -18.65
N ASP A 199 -28.78 -2.40 -17.96
CA ASP A 199 -28.31 -3.59 -17.25
C ASP A 199 -29.30 -3.98 -16.14
N PHE A 200 -29.82 -2.99 -15.40
CA PHE A 200 -30.84 -3.21 -14.38
C PHE A 200 -32.13 -3.81 -14.97
N GLN A 201 -32.53 -3.40 -16.19
CA GLN A 201 -33.70 -3.97 -16.85
C GLN A 201 -33.50 -5.44 -17.23
N ALA A 202 -32.29 -5.82 -17.68
CA ALA A 202 -31.96 -7.22 -17.95
C ALA A 202 -32.04 -8.09 -16.69
N GLU A 203 -31.52 -7.60 -15.56
CA GLU A 203 -31.64 -8.25 -14.25
C GLU A 203 -33.10 -8.35 -13.78
N LEU A 204 -33.90 -7.28 -13.94
CA LEU A 204 -35.32 -7.30 -13.62
C LEU A 204 -36.07 -8.38 -14.40
N ASP A 205 -35.78 -8.53 -15.69
CA ASP A 205 -36.43 -9.51 -16.54
C ASP A 205 -36.00 -10.95 -16.21
N LEU A 206 -34.76 -11.16 -15.78
CA LEU A 206 -34.31 -12.45 -15.23
C LEU A 206 -35.08 -12.78 -13.95
N VAL A 207 -35.14 -11.86 -12.98
CA VAL A 207 -35.86 -12.05 -11.72
C VAL A 207 -37.35 -12.34 -11.96
N ARG A 208 -37.99 -11.61 -12.90
CA ARG A 208 -39.40 -11.84 -13.27
C ARG A 208 -39.62 -13.25 -13.83
N ARG A 209 -38.73 -13.75 -14.70
CA ARG A 209 -38.80 -15.12 -15.23
C ARG A 209 -38.66 -16.15 -14.13
N MET A 210 -37.67 -16.01 -13.26
CA MET A 210 -37.46 -16.93 -12.13
C MET A 210 -38.68 -16.97 -11.19
N ARG A 211 -39.33 -15.82 -10.95
CA ARG A 211 -40.57 -15.76 -10.16
C ARG A 211 -41.73 -16.46 -10.85
N ALA A 212 -41.93 -16.24 -12.15
CA ALA A 212 -42.99 -16.91 -12.91
C ALA A 212 -42.81 -18.43 -12.92
N GLU A 213 -41.57 -18.92 -13.06
CA GLU A 213 -41.26 -20.35 -12.99
C GLU A 213 -41.53 -20.93 -11.59
N HIS A 214 -41.18 -20.19 -10.53
CA HIS A 214 -41.47 -20.61 -9.16
C HIS A 214 -42.97 -20.71 -8.90
N ASP A 215 -43.74 -19.68 -9.27
CA ASP A 215 -45.20 -19.65 -9.10
C ASP A 215 -45.88 -20.77 -9.90
N ALA A 216 -45.39 -21.08 -11.11
CA ALA A 216 -45.89 -22.20 -11.91
C ALA A 216 -45.65 -23.56 -11.25
N ARG A 217 -44.46 -23.78 -10.65
CA ARG A 217 -44.14 -25.02 -9.91
C ARG A 217 -44.99 -25.16 -8.65
N GLU A 218 -45.15 -24.08 -7.88
CA GLU A 218 -46.01 -24.03 -6.70
C GLU A 218 -47.47 -24.35 -7.03
N ASN A 219 -47.99 -23.78 -8.12
CA ASN A 219 -49.35 -24.05 -8.56
C ASN A 219 -49.52 -25.48 -9.08
N ALA A 220 -48.53 -26.03 -9.80
CA ALA A 220 -48.55 -27.43 -10.23
C ALA A 220 -48.58 -28.39 -9.02
N GLY A 221 -47.75 -28.15 -8.00
CA GLY A 221 -47.75 -28.94 -6.76
C GLY A 221 -49.09 -28.90 -6.02
N LYS A 222 -49.73 -27.72 -5.92
CA LYS A 222 -51.05 -27.57 -5.28
C LYS A 222 -52.18 -28.24 -6.06
N VAL A 223 -52.09 -28.26 -7.39
CA VAL A 223 -53.05 -28.97 -8.25
C VAL A 223 -52.89 -30.49 -8.09
N GLU A 224 -51.65 -30.98 -7.98
CA GLU A 224 -51.36 -32.39 -7.80
C GLU A 224 -51.76 -32.90 -6.40
N GLU A 225 -51.50 -32.14 -5.33
CA GLU A 225 -52.00 -32.43 -3.97
C GLU A 225 -53.53 -32.46 -3.90
N LYS A 226 -54.22 -31.50 -4.54
CA LYS A 226 -55.68 -31.50 -4.60
C LYS A 226 -56.25 -32.68 -5.37
N ARG A 227 -55.54 -33.17 -6.39
CA ARG A 227 -55.96 -34.34 -7.16
C ARG A 227 -55.78 -35.63 -6.36
N GLN A 228 -54.67 -35.76 -5.63
CA GLN A 228 -54.42 -36.91 -4.74
C GLN A 228 -55.37 -36.94 -3.53
N ALA A 229 -55.79 -35.78 -3.01
CA ALA A 229 -56.75 -35.72 -1.91
C ALA A 229 -58.22 -35.98 -2.32
N ALA A 230 -58.51 -36.05 -3.63
CA ALA A 230 -59.84 -36.28 -4.18
C ALA A 230 -60.06 -37.72 -4.70
N GLU A 231 -59.02 -38.55 -4.70
CA GLU A 231 -59.07 -40.02 -4.90
C GLU A 231 -59.16 -40.75 -3.56
#